data_AF-A0A962X476-F1
#
_entry.id   AF-A0A962X476-F1
#
_cell.length_a   1.000
_cell.length_b   1.000
_cell.length_c   1.000
_cell.angle_alpha   90.00
_cell.angle_beta   90.00
_cell.angle_gamma   90.00
#
_symmetry.space_group_name_H-M   'P 1'
#
loop_
_entity.id
_entity.type
_entity.pdbx_description
1 polymer ?
#
loop_
_entity_poly.entity_id
_entity_poly.type
_entity_poly.pdbx_seq_one_letter_code
_entity_poly.pdbx_strand_id
1 'polypeptide(L)' 'KTNREIAQILEMSPRTVSKHLETVFRKLGVENRTSAAARCIQVLYT' A
#
# COMPACT_ATOMS: atom_id res chain seq x y z
N LYS A 1 8.90 -0.44 -3.53
CA LYS A 1 9.34 0.85 -2.97
C LYS A 1 9.05 0.88 -1.48
N THR A 2 10.00 1.37 -0.68
CA THR A 2 9.84 1.61 0.76
C THR A 2 8.90 2.78 1.03
N ASN A 3 8.44 2.94 2.28
CA ASN A 3 7.59 4.08 2.64
C ASN A 3 8.30 5.42 2.47
N ARG A 4 9.62 5.46 2.64
CA ARG A 4 10.44 6.66 2.42
C ARG A 4 10.48 7.06 0.94
N GLU A 5 10.70 6.11 0.05
CA GLU A 5 10.70 6.38 -1.39
C GLU A 5 9.32 6.84 -1.87
N ILE A 6 8.24 6.24 -1.37
CA ILE A 6 6.87 6.62 -1.73
C ILE A 6 6.53 7.99 -1.18
N ALA A 7 6.93 8.27 0.05
CA ALA A 7 6.81 9.58 0.69
C ALA A 7 7.49 10.67 -0.14
N GLN A 8 8.70 10.41 -0.63
CA GLN A 8 9.42 11.33 -1.50
C GLN A 8 8.70 11.55 -2.83
N ILE A 9 8.20 10.50 -3.46
CA ILE A 9 7.47 10.60 -4.75
C ILE A 9 6.14 11.35 -4.60
N LEU A 10 5.45 11.16 -3.48
CA LEU A 10 4.13 11.74 -3.22
C LEU A 10 4.18 13.00 -2.34
N GLU A 11 5.38 13.56 -2.13
CA GLU A 11 5.61 14.77 -1.30
C GLU A 11 4.92 14.73 0.07
N MET A 12 4.97 13.59 0.76
CA MET A 12 4.31 13.39 2.06
C MET A 12 5.23 12.69 3.06
N SER A 13 4.83 12.62 4.33
CA SER A 13 5.65 11.93 5.35
C SER A 13 5.61 10.40 5.17
N PRO A 14 6.70 9.67 5.46
CA PRO A 14 6.69 8.20 5.48
C PRO A 14 5.67 7.61 6.45
N ARG A 15 5.34 8.34 7.52
CA ARG A 15 4.30 7.97 8.49
C ARG A 15 2.90 8.07 7.88
N THR A 16 2.66 9.09 7.05
CA THR A 16 1.41 9.25 6.29
C THR A 16 1.22 8.07 5.33
N VAL A 17 2.27 7.67 4.60
CA VAL A 17 2.25 6.46 3.75
C VAL A 17 1.89 5.22 4.56
N SER A 18 2.52 5.03 5.73
CA SER A 18 2.20 3.91 6.63
C SER A 18 0.72 3.89 7.01
N LYS A 19 0.16 5.05 7.36
CA LYS A 19 -1.25 5.15 7.76
C LYS A 19 -2.22 4.84 6.62
N HIS A 20 -1.87 5.27 5.41
CA HIS A 20 -2.64 4.89 4.22
C HIS A 20 -2.57 3.39 3.96
N LEU A 21 -1.40 2.78 4.08
CA LEU A 21 -1.24 1.33 3.91
C LEU A 21 -2.08 0.53 4.92
N GLU A 22 -2.13 0.92 6.19
CA GLU A 22 -3.03 0.29 7.18
C GLU A 22 -4.50 0.30 6.72
N THR A 23 -4.96 1.45 6.20
CA THR A 23 -6.34 1.60 5.72
C THR A 23 -6.59 0.75 4.47
N VAL A 24 -5.63 0.70 3.54
CA VAL A 24 -5.70 -0.12 2.33
C VAL A 24 -5.73 -1.61 2.69
N PHE A 25 -4.84 -2.06 3.57
CA PHE A 25 -4.78 -3.45 4.02
C PHE A 25 -6.09 -3.89 4.67
N ARG A 26 -6.65 -3.06 5.56
CA ARG A 26 -7.95 -3.30 6.17
C ARG A 26 -9.09 -3.40 5.13
N LYS A 27 -9.12 -2.51 4.13
CA LYS A 27 -10.14 -2.53 3.07
C LYS A 27 -10.02 -3.74 2.16
N LEU A 28 -8.80 -4.21 1.91
CA LEU A 28 -8.51 -5.37 1.08
C LEU A 28 -8.59 -6.71 1.86
N GLY A 29 -8.74 -6.67 3.18
CA GLY A 29 -8.78 -7.86 4.03
C GLY A 29 -7.44 -8.62 4.08
N VAL A 30 -6.31 -7.91 3.96
CA VAL A 30 -4.96 -8.49 3.92
C VAL A 30 -4.09 -7.93 5.04
N GLU A 31 -3.08 -8.67 5.46
CA GLU A 31 -2.24 -8.29 6.61
C GLU A 31 -0.92 -7.63 6.21
N ASN A 32 -0.50 -7.76 4.95
CA ASN A 32 0.79 -7.27 4.50
C ASN A 32 0.78 -6.77 3.05
N ARG A 33 1.87 -6.08 2.70
CA ARG A 33 2.07 -5.43 1.41
C ARG A 33 2.09 -6.39 0.23
N THR A 34 2.67 -7.57 0.41
CA THR A 34 2.80 -8.57 -0.65
C THR A 34 1.42 -9.12 -1.02
N SER A 35 0.62 -9.47 0.00
CA SER A 35 -0.76 -9.92 -0.19
C SER A 35 -1.63 -8.84 -0.83
N ALA A 36 -1.47 -7.58 -0.43
CA ALA A 36 -2.17 -6.45 -1.05
C ALA A 36 -1.83 -6.31 -2.54
N ALA A 37 -0.54 -6.38 -2.90
CA ALA A 37 -0.10 -6.31 -4.28
C ALA A 37 -0.63 -7.47 -5.12
N ALA A 38 -0.59 -8.69 -4.59
CA ALA A 38 -1.15 -9.87 -5.25
C ALA A 38 -2.65 -9.72 -5.50
N ARG A 39 -3.42 -9.20 -4.52
CA ARG A 39 -4.86 -8.97 -4.67
C ARG A 39 -5.16 -7.91 -5.74
N CYS A 40 -4.40 -6.82 -5.76
CA CYS A 40 -4.53 -5.79 -6.81
C CYS A 40 -4.24 -6.36 -8.20
N ILE A 41 -3.20 -7.18 -8.35
CA ILE A 41 -2.87 -7.86 -9.61
C ILE A 41 -4.04 -8.74 -10.06
N GLN A 42 -4.59 -9.57 -9.17
CA GLN A 42 -5.75 -10.43 -9.48
C GLN A 42 -6.95 -9.62 -10.00
N VAL A 43 -7.26 -8.49 -9.35
CA VAL A 43 -8.37 -7.62 -9.77
C VAL A 43 -8.09 -6.90 -11.10
N LEU A 44 -6.84 -6.51 -11.37
CA LEU A 44 -6.46 -5.78 -12.60
C LEU A 44 -6.47 -6.65 -13.86
N TYR A 45 -6.27 -7.96 -13.72
CA TYR A 45 -6.22 -8.92 -14.84
C TYR A 45 -7.49 -9.78 -14.96
N THR A 46 -8.55 -9.44 -14.24
CA THR A 46 -9.90 -10.01 -14.41
C THR A 46 -10.74 -9.02 -15.21
#